data_AF-A0A9D9GWP4-F1
#
_entry.id   AF-A0A9D9GWP4-F1
#
_cell.length_a   1.000
_cell.length_b   1.000
_cell.length_c   1.000
_cell.angle_alpha   90.00
_cell.angle_beta   90.00
_cell.angle_gamma   90.00
#
_symmetry.space_group_name_H-M   'P 1'
#
loop_
_entity.id
_entity.type
_entity.pdbx_description
1 polymer ?
#
loop_
_entity_poly.entity_id
_entity_poly.type
_entity_poly.pdbx_seq_one_letter_code
_entity_poly.pdbx_strand_id
1 'polypeptide(L)'
;MQTIILNKDSFLKIISLISKDTKVDEDIFYELYKAVIESISEVMSKTEGFKFTPVNHLSVILYCLNEYNFALNNKLVNIEKLKDGNEFSNLASICADKYLTNEQLSYKSSSYLNRFNPPISTLSLYLNFTLRTLNEIHATDQYNNLISDMLKKAFSMGKCILELVIDGFETEAFSTWRTLHENECILTCLIKNGEKMFKAYFRHITYALAYRGQIPSKEETDKIFLEIKENMKKHDLKSKDMKKYIEYGYLFSNENLKLNEDFKLNFRDGVEKVAGLSKYSKVYEMSSEISHSSPLLLYSNREYYFLITLINLYETFFRLENIFDQFYRHFTKKEVWGQYYLLKETYLKQLRIIYSNLVKRLTKKSN
;
A
#
# COMPACT_ATOMS: atom_id res chain seq x y z
N MET A 1 0.19 -11.82 35.28
CA MET A 1 1.21 -12.45 34.40
C MET A 1 2.51 -11.72 34.64
N GLN A 2 3.58 -12.36 35.12
CA GLN A 2 4.86 -11.65 35.31
C GLN A 2 5.54 -11.47 33.96
N THR A 3 5.83 -10.21 33.58
CA THR A 3 6.62 -9.93 32.39
C THR A 3 8.08 -10.18 32.71
N ILE A 4 8.73 -11.07 31.95
CA ILE A 4 10.14 -11.39 32.18
C ILE A 4 10.99 -10.27 31.59
N ILE A 5 11.74 -9.55 32.42
CA ILE A 5 12.68 -8.51 31.96
C ILE A 5 13.85 -9.18 31.23
N LEU A 6 14.22 -8.68 30.05
CA LEU A 6 15.41 -9.15 29.35
C LEU A 6 16.68 -8.79 30.13
N ASN A 7 17.64 -9.71 30.18
CA ASN A 7 18.97 -9.37 30.68
C ASN A 7 19.66 -8.32 29.79
N LYS A 8 20.61 -7.59 30.38
CA LYS A 8 21.28 -6.46 29.74
C LYS A 8 21.95 -6.86 28.43
N ASP A 9 22.65 -8.00 28.39
CA ASP A 9 23.34 -8.46 27.19
C ASP A 9 22.39 -8.72 26.01
N SER A 10 21.23 -9.33 26.30
CA SER A 10 20.20 -9.60 25.29
C SER A 10 19.56 -8.31 24.79
N PHE A 11 19.32 -7.37 25.70
CA PHE A 11 18.84 -6.03 25.36
C PHE A 11 19.83 -5.30 24.45
N LEU A 12 21.11 -5.22 24.82
CA LEU A 12 22.14 -4.53 24.05
C LEU A 12 22.35 -5.15 22.66
N LYS A 13 22.25 -6.48 22.53
CA LYS A 13 22.24 -7.15 21.22
C LYS A 13 21.10 -6.65 20.34
N ILE A 14 19.89 -6.52 20.88
CA ILE A 14 18.73 -5.99 20.15
C ILE A 14 18.98 -4.53 19.74
N ILE A 15 19.51 -3.69 20.64
CA ILE A 15 19.85 -2.30 20.34
C ILE A 15 20.84 -2.19 19.19
N SER A 16 21.92 -2.96 19.23
CA SER A 16 22.97 -2.94 18.20
C SER A 16 22.45 -3.28 16.79
N LEU A 17 21.36 -4.06 16.69
CA LEU A 17 20.75 -4.44 15.42
C LEU A 17 19.81 -3.37 14.87
N ILE A 18 19.15 -2.60 15.73
CA ILE A 18 18.06 -1.69 15.36
C ILE A 18 18.56 -0.24 15.29
N SER A 19 19.55 0.12 16.10
CA SER A 19 20.00 1.49 16.29
C SER A 19 21.47 1.64 15.86
N LYS A 20 21.72 1.49 14.56
CA LYS A 20 23.08 1.63 14.00
C LYS A 20 23.62 3.06 14.10
N ASP A 21 22.74 4.05 14.16
CA ASP A 21 23.11 5.47 14.05
C ASP A 21 22.78 6.31 15.31
N THR A 22 22.20 5.73 16.36
CA THR A 22 21.88 6.47 17.59
C THR A 22 22.90 6.18 18.69
N LYS A 23 23.63 7.20 19.13
CA LYS A 23 24.44 7.12 20.36
C LYS A 23 23.53 7.26 21.56
N VAL A 24 23.20 6.13 22.18
CA VAL A 24 22.43 6.09 23.42
C VAL A 24 23.35 5.68 24.56
N ASP A 25 23.20 6.30 25.74
CA ASP A 25 23.84 5.80 26.96
C ASP A 25 23.18 4.46 27.32
N GLU A 26 23.93 3.38 27.13
CA GLU A 26 23.46 1.99 27.28
C GLU A 26 22.91 1.70 28.67
N ASP A 27 23.48 2.32 29.72
CA ASP A 27 23.07 2.11 31.09
C ASP A 27 21.74 2.81 31.36
N ILE A 28 21.65 4.10 31.02
CA ILE A 28 20.42 4.89 31.19
C ILE A 28 19.27 4.24 30.42
N PHE A 29 19.54 3.80 29.20
CA PHE A 29 18.52 3.25 28.34
C PHE A 29 18.04 1.86 28.78
N TYR A 30 18.94 1.04 29.32
CA TYR A 30 18.53 -0.22 29.92
C TYR A 30 17.68 -0.03 31.17
N GLU A 31 18.01 0.94 32.03
CA GLU A 31 17.19 1.29 33.19
C GLU A 31 15.82 1.84 32.78
N LEU A 32 15.75 2.69 31.75
CA LEU A 32 14.48 3.16 31.18
C LEU A 32 13.61 1.98 30.75
N TYR A 33 14.18 1.04 30.00
CA TYR A 33 13.47 -0.16 29.57
C TYR A 33 12.93 -0.98 30.75
N LYS A 34 13.72 -1.18 31.82
CA LYS A 34 13.23 -1.90 33.02
C LYS A 34 12.05 -1.18 33.65
N ALA A 35 12.16 0.12 33.89
CA ALA A 35 11.11 0.93 34.49
C ALA A 35 9.80 0.85 33.68
N VAL A 36 9.91 0.83 32.35
CA VAL A 36 8.76 0.67 31.45
C VAL A 36 8.14 -0.72 31.59
N ILE A 37 8.94 -1.79 31.60
CA ILE A 37 8.43 -3.17 31.76
C ILE A 37 7.76 -3.38 33.12
N GLU A 38 8.33 -2.82 34.19
CA GLU A 38 7.76 -2.85 35.53
C GLU A 38 6.40 -2.14 35.56
N SER A 39 6.32 -0.92 35.00
CA SER A 39 5.08 -0.16 34.87
C SER A 39 4.00 -0.93 34.08
N ILE A 40 4.37 -1.52 32.93
CA ILE A 40 3.48 -2.36 32.13
C ILE A 40 2.97 -3.55 32.94
N SER A 41 3.88 -4.23 33.66
CA SER A 41 3.55 -5.41 34.46
C SER A 41 2.59 -5.07 35.60
N GLU A 42 2.79 -3.93 36.25
CA GLU A 42 1.91 -3.43 37.29
C GLU A 42 0.49 -3.20 36.75
N VAL A 43 0.35 -2.45 35.66
CA VAL A 43 -0.96 -2.18 35.04
C VAL A 43 -1.65 -3.47 34.60
N MET A 44 -0.92 -4.38 33.92
CA MET A 44 -1.45 -5.66 33.48
C MET A 44 -1.88 -6.57 34.64
N SER A 45 -1.24 -6.46 35.80
CA SER A 45 -1.59 -7.24 36.99
C SER A 45 -2.83 -6.72 37.73
N LYS A 46 -3.04 -5.40 37.71
CA LYS A 46 -4.16 -4.73 38.41
C LYS A 46 -5.43 -4.64 37.58
N THR A 47 -5.34 -4.79 36.26
CA THR A 47 -6.50 -4.68 35.37
C THR A 47 -7.28 -5.99 35.33
N GLU A 48 -8.41 -6.03 36.04
CA GLU A 48 -9.32 -7.18 36.02
C GLU A 48 -10.16 -7.25 34.73
N GLY A 49 -10.52 -8.46 34.31
CA GLY A 49 -11.44 -8.67 33.19
C GLY A 49 -10.83 -8.51 31.78
N PHE A 50 -9.59 -8.04 31.66
CA PHE A 50 -8.88 -7.95 30.38
C PHE A 50 -7.83 -9.06 30.21
N LYS A 51 -7.77 -9.67 29.03
CA LYS A 51 -6.77 -10.70 28.69
C LYS A 51 -5.65 -10.10 27.87
N PHE A 52 -4.61 -9.62 28.54
CA PHE A 52 -3.41 -9.14 27.86
C PHE A 52 -2.64 -10.26 27.16
N THR A 53 -1.94 -9.90 26.09
CA THR A 53 -0.98 -10.77 25.42
C THR A 53 0.41 -10.63 26.06
N PRO A 54 1.30 -11.63 25.90
CA PRO A 54 2.68 -11.51 26.36
C PRO A 54 3.36 -10.27 25.78
N VAL A 55 4.18 -9.60 26.60
CA VAL A 55 4.84 -8.36 26.20
C VAL A 55 5.83 -8.62 25.07
N ASN A 56 5.68 -7.83 24.00
CA ASN A 56 6.65 -7.79 22.91
C ASN A 56 7.77 -6.81 23.27
N HIS A 57 8.89 -7.33 23.78
CA HIS A 57 10.03 -6.51 24.18
C HIS A 57 10.60 -5.67 23.04
N LEU A 58 10.55 -6.16 21.80
CA LEU A 58 11.01 -5.40 20.63
C LEU A 58 10.18 -4.11 20.47
N SER A 59 8.85 -4.22 20.56
CA SER A 59 7.96 -3.05 20.50
C SER A 59 8.23 -2.08 21.64
N VAL A 60 8.41 -2.58 22.88
CA VAL A 60 8.73 -1.73 24.05
C VAL A 60 10.04 -0.97 23.82
N ILE A 61 11.08 -1.67 23.38
CA ILE A 61 12.39 -1.07 23.07
C ILE A 61 12.27 0.01 22.00
N LEU A 62 11.48 -0.24 20.94
CA LEU A 62 11.23 0.73 19.88
C LEU A 62 10.50 1.97 20.40
N TYR A 63 9.49 1.82 21.26
CA TYR A 63 8.85 2.97 21.90
C TYR A 63 9.86 3.76 22.74
N CYS A 64 10.65 3.09 23.58
CA CYS A 64 11.68 3.75 24.39
C CYS A 64 12.66 4.52 23.51
N LEU A 65 13.15 3.91 22.42
CA LEU A 65 14.16 4.51 21.55
C LEU A 65 13.62 5.75 20.83
N ASN A 66 12.42 5.67 20.27
CA ASN A 66 11.82 6.77 19.52
C ASN A 66 11.44 7.92 20.45
N GLU A 67 10.87 7.64 21.63
CA GLU A 67 10.53 8.67 22.61
C GLU A 67 11.78 9.33 23.21
N TYR A 68 12.80 8.54 23.53
CA TYR A 68 14.09 9.05 23.99
C TYR A 68 14.71 10.00 22.96
N ASN A 69 14.77 9.59 21.69
CA ASN A 69 15.30 10.42 20.61
C ASN A 69 14.47 11.68 20.38
N PHE A 70 13.14 11.57 20.42
CA PHE A 70 12.25 12.72 20.31
C PHE A 70 12.48 13.70 21.46
N ALA A 71 12.56 13.21 22.70
CA ALA A 71 12.78 14.03 23.87
C ALA A 71 14.13 14.76 23.83
N LEU A 72 15.20 14.08 23.42
CA LEU A 72 16.53 14.70 23.27
C LEU A 72 16.58 15.76 22.16
N ASN A 73 16.10 15.43 20.97
CA ASN A 73 16.14 16.33 19.81
C ASN A 73 15.34 17.62 20.07
N ASN A 74 14.32 17.55 20.92
CA ASN A 74 13.49 18.68 21.31
C ASN A 74 13.86 19.28 22.68
N LYS A 75 14.96 18.83 23.30
CA LYS A 75 15.46 19.31 24.61
C LYS A 75 14.40 19.23 25.72
N LEU A 76 13.51 18.25 25.66
CA LEU A 76 12.49 17.98 26.67
C LEU A 76 13.05 17.30 27.91
N VAL A 77 14.19 16.63 27.77
CA VAL A 77 14.93 15.98 28.85
C VAL A 77 16.40 16.36 28.76
N ASN A 78 17.06 16.49 29.91
CA ASN A 78 18.52 16.63 29.97
C ASN A 78 19.15 15.29 30.37
N ILE A 79 20.04 14.74 29.53
CA ILE A 79 20.71 13.44 29.77
C ILE A 79 21.39 13.41 31.14
N GLU A 80 22.01 14.52 31.56
CA GLU A 80 22.71 14.62 32.84
C GLU A 80 21.77 14.57 34.05
N LYS A 81 20.47 14.86 33.85
CA LYS A 81 19.44 14.91 34.91
C LYS A 81 18.47 13.74 34.86
N LEU A 82 18.53 12.89 33.84
CA LEU A 82 17.61 11.76 33.69
C LEU A 82 17.70 10.79 34.87
N LYS A 83 18.89 10.50 35.43
CA LYS A 83 19.00 9.49 36.49
C LYS A 83 18.28 9.84 37.81
N ASP A 84 18.12 11.13 38.11
CA ASP A 84 17.65 11.60 39.44
C ASP A 84 16.42 12.52 39.39
N GLY A 85 15.79 12.66 38.22
CA GLY A 85 14.70 13.60 37.98
C GLY A 85 13.35 12.94 37.66
N ASN A 86 12.27 13.67 37.94
CA ASN A 86 10.91 13.31 37.47
C ASN A 86 10.85 13.10 35.95
N GLU A 87 11.80 13.68 35.20
CA GLU A 87 11.93 13.53 33.74
C GLU A 87 12.05 12.06 33.29
N PHE A 88 12.79 11.22 34.02
CA PHE A 88 12.94 9.81 33.67
C PHE A 88 11.67 9.01 33.95
N SER A 89 11.06 9.20 35.12
CA SER A 89 9.78 8.55 35.45
C SER A 89 8.68 8.96 34.47
N ASN A 90 8.65 10.23 34.05
CA ASN A 90 7.72 10.71 33.04
C ASN A 90 7.95 10.04 31.68
N LEU A 91 9.22 9.94 31.24
CA LEU A 91 9.56 9.28 29.98
C LEU A 91 9.19 7.78 30.02
N ALA A 92 9.47 7.10 31.13
CA ALA A 92 9.07 5.71 31.34
C ALA A 92 7.54 5.55 31.28
N SER A 93 6.79 6.42 31.95
CA SER A 93 5.32 6.41 31.92
C SER A 93 4.79 6.59 30.50
N ILE A 94 5.30 7.58 29.75
CA ILE A 94 4.89 7.83 28.36
C ILE A 94 5.11 6.59 27.49
N CYS A 95 6.26 5.93 27.63
CA CYS A 95 6.55 4.71 26.87
C CYS A 95 5.63 3.55 27.25
N ALA A 96 5.36 3.37 28.55
CA ALA A 96 4.46 2.34 29.05
C ALA A 96 3.03 2.57 28.56
N ASP A 97 2.52 3.80 28.67
CA ASP A 97 1.17 4.19 28.22
C ASP A 97 1.00 3.97 26.71
N LYS A 98 2.00 4.36 25.91
CA LYS A 98 1.98 4.15 24.46
C LYS A 98 1.98 2.67 24.10
N TYR A 99 2.81 1.85 24.76
CA TYR A 99 2.80 0.41 24.54
C TYR A 99 1.46 -0.22 24.92
N LEU A 100 0.98 0.03 26.13
CA LEU A 100 -0.29 -0.52 26.62
C LEU A 100 -1.45 -0.11 25.72
N THR A 101 -1.54 1.18 25.37
CA THR A 101 -2.64 1.71 24.57
C THR A 101 -2.60 1.19 23.13
N ASN A 102 -1.44 1.22 22.47
CA ASN A 102 -1.38 0.90 21.05
C ASN A 102 -1.24 -0.60 20.77
N GLU A 103 -0.57 -1.37 21.63
CA GLU A 103 -0.31 -2.79 21.38
C GLU A 103 -1.33 -3.70 22.08
N GLN A 104 -1.76 -3.35 23.29
CA GLN A 104 -2.66 -4.19 24.08
C GLN A 104 -4.12 -3.73 24.00
N LEU A 105 -4.35 -2.42 24.02
CA LEU A 105 -5.68 -1.81 24.07
C LEU A 105 -6.06 -1.13 22.74
N SER A 106 -5.36 -1.45 21.64
CA SER A 106 -5.64 -0.80 20.37
C SER A 106 -7.10 -0.98 19.99
N TYR A 107 -7.74 0.14 19.67
CA TYR A 107 -9.05 0.09 19.07
C TYR A 107 -8.94 -0.65 17.73
N LYS A 108 -9.66 -1.77 17.64
CA LYS A 108 -9.88 -2.46 16.37
C LYS A 108 -11.36 -2.32 16.08
N SER A 109 -11.68 -1.76 14.92
CA SER A 109 -13.05 -1.82 14.44
C SER A 109 -13.44 -3.30 14.30
N SER A 110 -14.75 -3.61 14.40
CA SER A 110 -15.18 -5.00 14.25
C SER A 110 -14.83 -5.50 12.84
N SER A 111 -13.83 -6.37 12.75
CA SER A 111 -13.34 -6.89 11.47
C SER A 111 -13.93 -8.26 11.17
N TYR A 112 -14.22 -8.51 9.89
CA TYR A 112 -14.73 -9.81 9.42
C TYR A 112 -13.67 -10.90 9.38
N LEU A 113 -12.40 -10.54 9.18
CA LEU A 113 -11.26 -11.46 9.08
C LEU A 113 -10.03 -10.87 9.76
N ASN A 114 -9.19 -11.74 10.30
CA ASN A 114 -7.86 -11.40 10.77
C ASN A 114 -6.77 -11.89 9.78
N ARG A 115 -5.53 -11.47 10.04
CA ARG A 115 -4.35 -11.79 9.21
C ARG A 115 -4.08 -13.29 9.01
N PHE A 116 -4.65 -14.15 9.84
CA PHE A 116 -4.45 -15.60 9.77
C PHE A 116 -5.49 -16.31 8.91
N ASN A 117 -6.63 -15.66 8.61
CA ASN A 117 -7.67 -16.26 7.79
C ASN A 117 -7.16 -16.52 6.35
N PRO A 118 -7.45 -17.69 5.75
CA PRO A 118 -6.94 -18.05 4.42
C PRO A 118 -7.17 -17.02 3.31
N PRO A 119 -8.31 -16.29 3.23
CA PRO A 119 -8.51 -15.25 2.22
C PRO A 119 -7.52 -14.08 2.31
N ILE A 120 -6.93 -13.86 3.48
CA ILE A 120 -5.95 -12.80 3.72
C ILE A 120 -4.54 -13.38 3.64
N SER A 121 -4.25 -14.43 4.42
CA SER A 121 -2.90 -14.99 4.56
C SER A 121 -2.35 -15.56 3.25
N THR A 122 -3.19 -16.23 2.45
CA THR A 122 -2.75 -16.82 1.17
C THR A 122 -2.42 -15.75 0.14
N LEU A 123 -3.25 -14.70 0.04
CA LEU A 123 -2.97 -13.59 -0.88
C LEU A 123 -1.78 -12.76 -0.39
N SER A 124 -1.67 -12.51 0.92
CA SER A 124 -0.52 -11.83 1.52
C SER A 124 0.80 -12.56 1.26
N LEU A 125 0.81 -13.90 1.30
CA LEU A 125 1.97 -14.71 0.93
C LEU A 125 2.43 -14.39 -0.49
N TYR A 126 1.52 -14.37 -1.47
CA TYR A 126 1.85 -13.99 -2.85
C TYR A 126 2.36 -12.57 -2.96
N LEU A 127 1.65 -11.61 -2.37
CA LEU A 127 2.04 -10.21 -2.46
C LEU A 127 3.43 -9.97 -1.88
N ASN A 128 3.74 -10.58 -0.73
CA ASN A 128 5.07 -10.48 -0.13
C ASN A 128 6.15 -11.15 -0.99
N PHE A 129 5.87 -12.33 -1.56
CA PHE A 129 6.80 -12.99 -2.49
C PHE A 129 7.07 -12.11 -3.71
N THR A 130 6.02 -11.63 -4.37
CA THR A 130 6.10 -10.81 -5.59
C THR A 130 6.81 -9.48 -5.33
N LEU A 131 6.49 -8.78 -4.24
CA LEU A 131 7.14 -7.51 -3.90
C LEU A 131 8.63 -7.68 -3.60
N ARG A 132 9.01 -8.72 -2.83
CA ARG A 132 10.42 -9.02 -2.57
C ARG A 132 11.16 -9.30 -3.88
N THR A 133 10.56 -10.11 -4.74
CA THR A 133 11.12 -10.49 -6.04
C THR A 133 11.30 -9.28 -6.96
N LEU A 134 10.29 -8.40 -7.05
CA LEU A 134 10.37 -7.17 -7.86
C LEU A 134 11.48 -6.22 -7.38
N ASN A 135 11.81 -6.22 -6.09
CA ASN A 135 12.92 -5.42 -5.56
C ASN A 135 14.29 -5.95 -5.97
N GLU A 136 14.40 -7.24 -6.30
CA GLU A 136 15.64 -7.88 -6.73
C GLU A 136 15.84 -7.81 -8.26
N ILE A 137 14.77 -7.53 -9.02
CA ILE A 137 14.86 -7.40 -10.49
C ILE A 137 15.44 -6.02 -10.84
N HIS A 138 16.57 -6.04 -11.53
CA HIS A 138 17.22 -4.86 -12.10
C HIS A 138 16.95 -4.78 -13.60
N ALA A 139 15.93 -4.01 -13.99
CA ALA A 139 15.65 -3.76 -15.40
C ALA A 139 16.59 -2.67 -15.97
N THR A 140 17.09 -2.87 -17.18
CA THR A 140 18.07 -1.97 -17.80
C THR A 140 17.44 -0.95 -18.75
N ASP A 141 16.31 -1.28 -19.37
CA ASP A 141 15.59 -0.35 -20.24
C ASP A 141 14.45 0.37 -19.50
N GLN A 142 14.10 1.56 -19.99
CA GLN A 142 13.08 2.41 -19.39
C GLN A 142 11.68 1.78 -19.37
N TYR A 143 11.32 0.93 -20.34
CA TYR A 143 9.98 0.35 -20.42
C TYR A 143 9.80 -0.71 -19.34
N ASN A 144 10.77 -1.61 -19.20
CA ASN A 144 10.74 -2.63 -18.16
C ASN A 144 10.88 -2.03 -16.74
N ASN A 145 11.63 -0.92 -16.59
CA ASN A 145 11.64 -0.17 -15.34
C ASN A 145 10.25 0.37 -14.98
N LEU A 146 9.56 1.00 -15.93
CA LEU A 146 8.19 1.47 -15.70
C LEU A 146 7.23 0.32 -15.37
N ILE A 147 7.32 -0.81 -16.06
CA ILE A 147 6.51 -2.01 -15.75
C ILE A 147 6.79 -2.48 -14.32
N SER A 148 8.06 -2.58 -13.93
CA SER A 148 8.46 -2.99 -12.57
C SER A 148 7.90 -2.04 -11.51
N ASP A 149 8.02 -0.73 -11.72
CA ASP A 149 7.51 0.29 -10.79
C ASP A 149 5.98 0.26 -10.68
N MET A 150 5.28 0.10 -11.81
CA MET A 150 3.82 -0.05 -11.82
C MET A 150 3.39 -1.33 -11.10
N LEU A 151 4.05 -2.47 -11.33
CA LEU A 151 3.77 -3.72 -10.61
C LEU A 151 4.03 -3.57 -9.11
N LYS A 152 5.17 -2.99 -8.70
CA LYS A 152 5.48 -2.72 -7.29
C LYS A 152 4.40 -1.88 -6.64
N LYS A 153 3.97 -0.81 -7.32
CA LYS A 153 2.90 0.06 -6.84
C LYS A 153 1.57 -0.70 -6.73
N ALA A 154 1.21 -1.49 -7.75
CA ALA A 154 -0.02 -2.28 -7.76
C ALA A 154 -0.08 -3.31 -6.64
N PHE A 155 0.96 -4.14 -6.48
CA PHE A 155 0.98 -5.15 -5.42
C PHE A 155 1.11 -4.52 -4.02
N SER A 156 1.78 -3.37 -3.87
CA SER A 156 1.79 -2.61 -2.62
C SER A 156 0.40 -2.07 -2.27
N MET A 157 -0.34 -1.56 -3.26
CA MET A 157 -1.75 -1.17 -3.07
C MET A 157 -2.60 -2.38 -2.68
N GLY A 158 -2.39 -3.55 -3.31
CA GLY A 158 -3.05 -4.79 -2.92
C GLY A 158 -2.78 -5.17 -1.45
N LYS A 159 -1.55 -4.99 -0.97
CA LYS A 159 -1.19 -5.23 0.44
C LYS A 159 -1.88 -4.23 1.37
N CYS A 160 -1.88 -2.94 1.01
CA CYS A 160 -2.59 -1.90 1.75
C CYS A 160 -4.10 -2.19 1.85
N ILE A 161 -4.74 -2.65 0.77
CA ILE A 161 -6.16 -3.05 0.79
C ILE A 161 -6.40 -4.19 1.79
N LEU A 162 -5.51 -5.18 1.85
CA LEU A 162 -5.63 -6.27 2.84
C LEU A 162 -5.50 -5.75 4.28
N GLU A 163 -4.55 -4.85 4.54
CA GLU A 163 -4.36 -4.25 5.87
C GLU A 163 -5.61 -3.44 6.28
N LEU A 164 -6.14 -2.60 5.40
CA LEU A 164 -7.38 -1.87 5.63
C LEU A 164 -8.56 -2.80 5.92
N VAL A 165 -8.70 -3.91 5.18
CA VAL A 165 -9.75 -4.91 5.44
C VAL A 165 -9.56 -5.61 6.79
N ILE A 166 -8.32 -5.96 7.17
CA ILE A 166 -8.02 -6.58 8.47
C ILE A 166 -8.42 -5.65 9.61
N ASP A 167 -8.15 -4.35 9.46
CA ASP A 167 -8.46 -3.34 10.47
C ASP A 167 -9.93 -2.88 10.43
N GLY A 168 -10.72 -3.41 9.49
CA GLY A 168 -12.16 -3.20 9.32
C GLY A 168 -12.53 -1.85 8.70
N PHE A 169 -11.65 -1.30 7.86
CA PHE A 169 -11.87 -0.11 7.03
C PHE A 169 -12.30 -0.50 5.61
N GLU A 170 -13.45 -1.17 5.48
CA GLU A 170 -13.87 -1.76 4.20
C GLU A 170 -14.12 -0.73 3.09
N THR A 171 -14.67 0.43 3.44
CA THR A 171 -15.00 1.51 2.51
C THR A 171 -13.74 2.17 1.94
N GLU A 172 -12.73 2.38 2.79
CA GLU A 172 -11.42 2.90 2.45
C GLU A 172 -10.64 1.89 1.62
N ALA A 173 -10.73 0.60 1.97
CA ALA A 173 -10.17 -0.48 1.17
C ALA A 173 -10.79 -0.52 -0.24
N PHE A 174 -12.10 -0.33 -0.35
CA PHE A 174 -12.80 -0.28 -1.63
C PHE A 174 -12.41 0.95 -2.46
N SER A 175 -12.28 2.12 -1.82
CA SER A 175 -11.77 3.34 -2.47
C SER A 175 -10.32 3.14 -2.95
N THR A 176 -9.48 2.46 -2.15
CA THR A 176 -8.10 2.15 -2.51
C THR A 176 -8.02 1.18 -3.70
N TRP A 177 -8.95 0.22 -3.79
CA TRP A 177 -9.07 -0.66 -4.96
C TRP A 177 -9.29 0.14 -6.26
N ARG A 178 -9.99 1.27 -6.22
CA ARG A 178 -10.15 2.15 -7.39
C ARG A 178 -8.80 2.55 -8.01
N THR A 179 -7.88 3.02 -7.17
CA THR A 179 -6.53 3.43 -7.59
C THR A 179 -5.71 2.23 -8.09
N LEU A 180 -5.87 1.05 -7.46
CA LEU A 180 -5.27 -0.19 -7.94
C LEU A 180 -5.77 -0.55 -9.34
N HIS A 181 -7.07 -0.49 -9.57
CA HIS A 181 -7.71 -0.76 -10.85
C HIS A 181 -7.30 0.25 -11.94
N GLU A 182 -7.16 1.53 -11.58
CA GLU A 182 -6.61 2.55 -12.47
C GLU A 182 -5.20 2.20 -12.95
N ASN A 183 -4.32 1.84 -12.02
CA ASN A 183 -2.96 1.44 -12.33
C ASN A 183 -2.91 0.18 -13.22
N GLU A 184 -3.74 -0.83 -12.90
CA GLU A 184 -3.89 -2.05 -13.70
C GLU A 184 -4.32 -1.74 -15.14
N CYS A 185 -5.32 -0.86 -15.32
CA CYS A 185 -5.82 -0.50 -16.64
C CYS A 185 -4.75 0.21 -17.48
N ILE A 186 -4.01 1.15 -16.89
CA ILE A 186 -2.91 1.84 -17.58
C ILE A 186 -1.84 0.82 -17.98
N LEU A 187 -1.38 -0.02 -17.05
CA LEU A 187 -0.35 -1.03 -17.33
C LEU A 187 -0.79 -1.97 -18.46
N THR A 188 -2.05 -2.41 -18.43
CA THR A 188 -2.65 -3.25 -19.46
C THR A 188 -2.64 -2.55 -20.83
N CYS A 189 -3.00 -1.27 -20.88
CA CYS A 189 -2.93 -0.47 -22.11
C CYS A 189 -1.50 -0.39 -22.65
N LEU A 190 -0.51 -0.07 -21.79
CA LEU A 190 0.89 0.05 -22.21
C LEU A 190 1.41 -1.26 -22.82
N ILE A 191 1.19 -2.39 -22.14
CA ILE A 191 1.66 -3.70 -22.59
C ILE A 191 0.98 -4.12 -23.90
N LYS A 192 -0.35 -3.93 -24.02
CA LYS A 192 -1.10 -4.32 -25.22
C LYS A 192 -0.71 -3.53 -26.47
N ASN A 193 -0.35 -2.25 -26.31
CA ASN A 193 -0.10 -1.34 -27.43
C ASN A 193 1.40 -1.12 -27.70
N GLY A 194 2.27 -1.62 -26.83
CA GLY A 194 3.71 -1.68 -27.05
C GLY A 194 4.39 -0.32 -27.09
N GLU A 195 5.55 -0.28 -27.75
CA GLU A 195 6.54 0.81 -27.65
C GLU A 195 5.97 2.21 -27.95
N LYS A 196 5.10 2.33 -28.98
CA LYS A 196 4.48 3.61 -29.35
C LYS A 196 3.73 4.23 -28.17
N MET A 197 2.98 3.40 -27.42
CA MET A 197 2.20 3.87 -26.28
C MET A 197 3.08 4.16 -25.07
N PHE A 198 4.14 3.38 -24.81
CA PHE A 198 5.11 3.71 -23.78
C PHE A 198 5.77 5.07 -24.01
N LYS A 199 6.24 5.34 -25.24
CA LYS A 199 6.84 6.65 -25.59
C LYS A 199 5.87 7.80 -25.39
N ALA A 200 4.60 7.62 -25.79
CA ALA A 200 3.57 8.62 -25.55
C ALA A 200 3.31 8.80 -24.06
N TYR A 201 3.21 7.73 -23.29
CA TYR A 201 2.96 7.79 -21.85
C TYR A 201 4.07 8.53 -21.09
N PHE A 202 5.34 8.29 -21.40
CA PHE A 202 6.45 9.06 -20.79
C PHE A 202 6.36 10.55 -21.09
N ARG A 203 6.00 10.92 -22.32
CA ARG A 203 5.77 12.32 -22.68
C ARG A 203 4.63 12.93 -21.86
N HIS A 204 3.55 12.17 -21.66
CA HIS A 204 2.42 12.61 -20.84
C HIS A 204 2.75 12.68 -19.34
N ILE A 205 3.69 11.89 -18.83
CA ILE A 205 4.27 12.07 -17.49
C ILE A 205 4.96 13.45 -17.43
N THR A 206 5.81 13.78 -18.39
CA THR A 206 6.46 15.11 -18.47
C THR A 206 5.43 16.23 -18.53
N TYR A 207 4.35 16.06 -19.30
CA TYR A 207 3.25 17.03 -19.35
C TYR A 207 2.58 17.22 -17.99
N ALA A 208 2.35 16.14 -17.24
CA ALA A 208 1.75 16.20 -15.91
C ALA A 208 2.67 16.90 -14.90
N LEU A 209 3.99 16.66 -14.96
CA LEU A 209 4.98 17.35 -14.12
C LEU A 209 5.00 18.86 -14.42
N ALA A 210 5.02 19.25 -15.69
CA ALA A 210 4.96 20.64 -16.12
C ALA A 210 3.66 21.33 -15.66
N TYR A 211 2.52 20.67 -15.82
CA TYR A 211 1.22 21.20 -15.39
C TYR A 211 1.11 21.41 -13.88
N ARG A 212 1.85 20.64 -13.08
CA ARG A 212 1.91 20.76 -11.62
C ARG A 212 3.03 21.70 -11.13
N GLY A 213 3.77 22.34 -12.04
CA GLY A 213 4.89 23.23 -11.69
C GLY A 213 6.09 22.50 -11.08
N GLN A 214 6.26 21.21 -11.41
CA GLN A 214 7.36 20.39 -10.90
C GLN A 214 8.61 20.42 -11.81
N ILE A 215 8.58 21.21 -12.88
CA ILE A 215 9.72 21.48 -13.75
C ILE A 215 10.36 22.80 -13.29
N PRO A 216 11.63 22.81 -12.82
CA PRO A 216 12.27 24.01 -12.28
C PRO A 216 12.43 25.15 -13.29
N SER A 217 12.61 24.81 -14.57
CA SER A 217 12.82 25.80 -15.63
C SER A 217 11.50 26.30 -16.20
N LYS A 218 11.28 27.61 -16.12
CA LYS A 218 10.12 28.27 -16.74
C LYS A 218 10.15 28.16 -18.26
N GLU A 219 11.32 28.34 -18.87
CA GLU A 219 11.48 28.22 -20.33
C GLU A 219 11.17 26.80 -20.83
N GLU A 220 11.58 25.78 -20.09
CA GLU A 220 11.28 24.38 -20.40
C GLU A 220 9.79 24.09 -20.25
N THR A 221 9.18 24.61 -19.17
CA THR A 221 7.74 24.51 -18.94
C THR A 221 6.95 25.15 -20.09
N ASP A 222 7.33 26.35 -20.54
CA ASP A 222 6.67 27.04 -21.65
C ASP A 222 6.79 26.25 -22.97
N LYS A 223 7.96 25.67 -23.25
CA LYS A 223 8.16 24.77 -24.41
C LYS A 223 7.24 23.55 -24.35
N ILE A 224 7.11 22.91 -23.19
CA ILE A 224 6.20 21.77 -22.99
C ILE A 224 4.75 22.19 -23.24
N PHE A 225 4.32 23.35 -22.74
CA PHE A 225 2.96 23.85 -22.98
C PHE A 225 2.68 24.19 -24.45
N LEU A 226 3.67 24.68 -25.20
CA LEU A 226 3.55 24.87 -26.65
C LEU A 226 3.35 23.52 -27.34
N GLU A 227 4.15 22.50 -26.99
CA GLU A 227 4.01 21.16 -27.53
C GLU A 227 2.64 20.54 -27.23
N ILE A 228 2.15 20.69 -25.99
CA ILE A 228 0.80 20.24 -25.59
C ILE A 228 -0.26 20.89 -26.50
N LYS A 229 -0.20 22.21 -26.68
CA LYS A 229 -1.17 22.94 -27.52
C LYS A 229 -1.11 22.51 -28.98
N GLU A 230 0.08 22.28 -29.52
CA GLU A 230 0.26 21.80 -30.90
C GLU A 230 -0.32 20.40 -31.09
N ASN A 231 -0.05 19.47 -30.16
CA ASN A 231 -0.58 18.12 -30.27
C ASN A 231 -2.08 18.05 -30.01
N MET A 232 -2.63 18.88 -29.11
CA MET A 232 -4.07 19.01 -28.92
C MET A 232 -4.79 19.48 -30.19
N LYS A 233 -4.21 20.44 -30.93
CA LYS A 233 -4.78 20.92 -32.21
C LYS A 233 -4.87 19.83 -33.26
N LYS A 234 -3.95 18.86 -33.29
CA LYS A 234 -3.99 17.72 -34.23
C LYS A 234 -5.19 16.80 -34.02
N HIS A 235 -5.85 16.90 -32.86
CA HIS A 235 -7.01 16.09 -32.47
C HIS A 235 -8.26 16.95 -32.21
N ASP A 236 -8.29 18.19 -32.71
CA ASP A 236 -9.40 19.15 -32.55
C ASP A 236 -9.79 19.44 -31.09
N LEU A 237 -8.84 19.33 -30.16
CA LEU A 237 -9.06 19.58 -28.73
C LEU A 237 -8.91 21.06 -28.39
N LYS A 238 -9.77 21.55 -27.47
CA LYS A 238 -9.77 22.95 -27.03
C LYS A 238 -9.03 23.10 -25.70
N SER A 239 -8.69 24.33 -25.30
CA SER A 239 -7.99 24.59 -24.02
C SER A 239 -8.68 23.99 -22.79
N LYS A 240 -10.02 23.89 -22.79
CA LYS A 240 -10.80 23.24 -21.72
C LYS A 240 -10.51 21.74 -21.57
N ASP A 241 -9.99 21.10 -22.60
CA ASP A 241 -9.68 19.68 -22.65
C ASP A 241 -8.23 19.39 -22.27
N MET A 242 -7.42 20.42 -21.98
CA MET A 242 -5.98 20.29 -21.70
C MET A 242 -5.68 19.31 -20.57
N LYS A 243 -6.38 19.43 -19.43
CA LYS A 243 -6.19 18.49 -18.31
C LYS A 243 -6.48 17.05 -18.73
N LYS A 244 -7.59 16.82 -19.42
CA LYS A 244 -7.98 15.49 -19.92
C LYS A 244 -6.98 14.96 -20.95
N TYR A 245 -6.45 15.83 -21.80
CA TYR A 245 -5.42 15.48 -22.76
C TYR A 245 -4.12 15.10 -22.06
N ILE A 246 -3.68 15.84 -21.05
CA ILE A 246 -2.48 15.49 -20.26
C ILE A 246 -2.67 14.11 -19.62
N GLU A 247 -3.83 13.86 -19.01
CA GLU A 247 -4.11 12.60 -18.30
C GLU A 247 -4.31 11.39 -19.23
N TYR A 248 -4.93 11.55 -20.40
CA TYR A 248 -5.39 10.43 -21.24
C TYR A 248 -4.94 10.48 -22.69
N GLY A 249 -4.28 11.56 -23.13
CA GLY A 249 -3.92 11.78 -24.53
C GLY A 249 -2.89 10.78 -25.08
N TYR A 250 -2.17 10.07 -24.23
CA TYR A 250 -1.30 8.98 -24.68
C TYR A 250 -2.07 7.87 -25.41
N LEU A 251 -3.41 7.77 -25.24
CA LEU A 251 -4.26 6.83 -25.99
C LEU A 251 -4.28 7.11 -27.49
N PHE A 252 -4.06 8.36 -27.93
CA PHE A 252 -3.96 8.71 -29.36
C PHE A 252 -2.76 8.06 -30.06
N SER A 253 -1.80 7.48 -29.32
CA SER A 253 -0.67 6.76 -29.90
C SER A 253 -1.06 5.44 -30.57
N ASN A 254 -2.25 4.90 -30.29
CA ASN A 254 -2.80 3.79 -31.03
C ASN A 254 -3.67 4.32 -32.19
N GLU A 255 -3.11 4.24 -33.40
CA GLU A 255 -3.74 4.70 -34.65
C GLU A 255 -5.04 3.96 -35.00
N ASN A 256 -5.28 2.78 -34.41
CA ASN A 256 -6.51 2.02 -34.61
C ASN A 256 -7.67 2.49 -33.72
N LEU A 257 -7.42 3.41 -32.79
CA LEU A 257 -8.44 3.94 -31.88
C LEU A 257 -8.87 5.34 -32.29
N LYS A 258 -10.17 5.52 -32.48
CA LYS A 258 -10.79 6.80 -32.80
C LYS A 258 -11.46 7.42 -31.58
N LEU A 259 -11.20 8.71 -31.37
CA LEU A 259 -11.86 9.48 -30.32
C LEU A 259 -13.38 9.54 -30.55
N ASN A 260 -14.16 9.41 -29.48
CA ASN A 260 -15.63 9.36 -29.44
C ASN A 260 -16.29 8.12 -30.05
N GLU A 261 -15.58 7.34 -30.87
CA GLU A 261 -16.02 6.02 -31.34
C GLU A 261 -15.49 4.93 -30.40
N ASP A 262 -14.16 4.79 -30.33
CA ASP A 262 -13.50 3.74 -29.56
C ASP A 262 -13.23 4.16 -28.13
N PHE A 263 -12.90 5.44 -27.88
CA PHE A 263 -12.56 5.91 -26.53
C PHE A 263 -12.91 7.39 -26.30
N LYS A 264 -13.00 7.80 -25.04
CA LYS A 264 -13.08 9.21 -24.62
C LYS A 264 -11.89 9.58 -23.72
N LEU A 265 -11.58 10.88 -23.60
CA LEU A 265 -10.55 11.39 -22.69
C LEU A 265 -11.04 11.43 -21.24
N ASN A 266 -11.31 10.25 -20.68
CA ASN A 266 -11.57 10.00 -19.27
C ASN A 266 -11.12 8.58 -18.91
N PHE A 267 -11.18 8.21 -17.63
CA PHE A 267 -10.77 6.86 -17.21
C PHE A 267 -11.70 5.76 -17.75
N ARG A 268 -13.01 5.85 -17.47
CA ARG A 268 -14.01 4.80 -17.69
C ARG A 268 -14.27 4.46 -19.17
N ASP A 269 -14.60 5.47 -19.96
CA ASP A 269 -14.84 5.34 -21.41
C ASP A 269 -13.54 5.45 -22.21
N GLY A 270 -12.40 5.69 -21.55
CA GLY A 270 -11.08 5.78 -22.15
C GLY A 270 -10.21 4.60 -21.77
N VAL A 271 -9.37 4.79 -20.74
CA VAL A 271 -8.35 3.83 -20.31
C VAL A 271 -8.94 2.45 -19.98
N GLU A 272 -10.00 2.39 -19.18
CA GLU A 272 -10.64 1.12 -18.79
C GLU A 272 -11.23 0.39 -19.99
N LYS A 273 -11.86 1.13 -20.92
CA LYS A 273 -12.40 0.59 -22.17
C LYS A 273 -11.30 0.05 -23.07
N VAL A 274 -10.22 0.81 -23.29
CA VAL A 274 -9.07 0.39 -24.11
C VAL A 274 -8.32 -0.79 -23.46
N ALA A 275 -8.29 -0.85 -22.13
CA ALA A 275 -7.75 -1.99 -21.40
C ALA A 275 -8.61 -3.26 -21.56
N GLY A 276 -9.86 -3.14 -22.03
CA GLY A 276 -10.82 -4.25 -22.14
C GLY A 276 -11.43 -4.63 -20.79
N LEU A 277 -11.54 -3.68 -19.86
CA LEU A 277 -11.95 -3.89 -18.48
C LEU A 277 -13.27 -3.17 -18.13
N SER A 278 -14.05 -2.72 -19.13
CA SER A 278 -15.31 -2.00 -18.94
C SER A 278 -16.37 -2.74 -18.10
N LYS A 279 -16.23 -4.06 -17.88
CA LYS A 279 -17.11 -4.80 -16.97
C LYS A 279 -17.04 -4.28 -15.51
N TYR A 280 -15.97 -3.60 -15.12
CA TYR A 280 -15.82 -3.00 -13.79
C TYR A 280 -16.33 -1.56 -13.69
N SER A 281 -16.77 -0.95 -14.80
CA SER A 281 -17.22 0.44 -14.87
C SER A 281 -18.20 0.82 -13.76
N LYS A 282 -19.18 -0.04 -13.45
CA LYS A 282 -20.17 0.19 -12.37
C LYS A 282 -19.54 0.13 -10.98
N VAL A 283 -18.64 -0.82 -10.77
CA VAL A 283 -17.92 -0.99 -9.50
C VAL A 283 -16.97 0.19 -9.26
N TYR A 284 -16.27 0.62 -10.32
CA TYR A 284 -15.42 1.81 -10.31
C TYR A 284 -16.23 3.07 -9.96
N GLU A 285 -17.37 3.29 -10.61
CA GLU A 285 -18.26 4.42 -10.30
C GLU A 285 -18.70 4.44 -8.83
N MET A 286 -19.18 3.30 -8.32
CA MET A 286 -19.57 3.17 -6.92
C MET A 286 -18.41 3.45 -5.96
N SER A 287 -17.18 3.01 -6.28
CA SER A 287 -16.00 3.32 -5.46
C SER A 287 -15.66 4.82 -5.46
N SER A 288 -15.95 5.51 -6.57
CA SER A 288 -15.80 6.96 -6.68
C SER A 288 -16.82 7.70 -5.81
N GLU A 289 -18.09 7.25 -5.80
CA GLU A 289 -19.16 7.88 -5.01
C GLU A 289 -18.90 7.82 -3.50
N ILE A 290 -18.36 6.70 -3.01
CA ILE A 290 -17.99 6.53 -1.59
C ILE A 290 -16.88 7.49 -1.17
N SER A 291 -15.95 7.74 -2.08
CA SER A 291 -14.81 8.63 -1.84
C SER A 291 -15.21 10.11 -1.71
N HIS A 292 -16.42 10.48 -2.13
CA HIS A 292 -16.90 11.87 -2.14
C HIS A 292 -17.77 12.24 -0.92
N SER A 293 -17.61 11.56 0.22
CA SER A 293 -18.41 11.79 1.44
C SER A 293 -19.92 11.71 1.18
N SER A 294 -20.32 10.78 0.30
CA SER A 294 -21.73 10.50 0.00
C SER A 294 -22.48 10.01 1.26
N PRO A 295 -23.80 10.24 1.39
CA PRO A 295 -24.63 9.61 2.41
C PRO A 295 -24.48 8.08 2.49
N LEU A 296 -24.05 7.46 1.39
CA LEU A 296 -23.72 6.03 1.31
C LEU A 296 -22.59 5.61 2.26
N LEU A 297 -21.68 6.52 2.64
CA LEU A 297 -20.59 6.24 3.56
C LEU A 297 -21.11 5.89 4.97
N LEU A 298 -22.10 6.64 5.46
CA LEU A 298 -22.61 6.53 6.84
C LEU A 298 -23.58 5.35 7.06
N TYR A 299 -24.33 4.95 6.03
CA TYR A 299 -25.30 3.84 6.08
C TYR A 299 -24.85 2.64 5.26
N SER A 300 -23.53 2.51 5.05
CA SER A 300 -22.93 1.46 4.24
C SER A 300 -23.11 0.08 4.85
N ASN A 301 -23.54 -0.91 4.05
CA ASN A 301 -23.48 -2.31 4.44
C ASN A 301 -22.02 -2.77 4.45
N ARG A 302 -21.40 -2.79 5.63
CA ARG A 302 -19.97 -3.16 5.79
C ARG A 302 -19.63 -4.52 5.20
N GLU A 303 -20.50 -5.51 5.33
CA GLU A 303 -20.23 -6.85 4.78
C GLU A 303 -20.27 -6.86 3.24
N TYR A 304 -21.15 -6.07 2.65
CA TYR A 304 -21.17 -5.88 1.19
C TYR A 304 -19.84 -5.28 0.71
N TYR A 305 -19.37 -4.21 1.36
CA TYR A 305 -18.08 -3.58 1.01
C TYR A 305 -16.88 -4.47 1.27
N PHE A 306 -16.90 -5.25 2.35
CA PHE A 306 -15.93 -6.31 2.60
C PHE A 306 -15.85 -7.29 1.42
N LEU A 307 -16.99 -7.86 1.01
CA LEU A 307 -17.04 -8.89 -0.03
C LEU A 307 -16.66 -8.32 -1.40
N ILE A 308 -17.24 -7.19 -1.80
CA ILE A 308 -16.98 -6.61 -3.11
C ILE A 308 -15.52 -6.16 -3.23
N THR A 309 -14.92 -5.62 -2.17
CA THR A 309 -13.49 -5.24 -2.17
C THR A 309 -12.60 -6.45 -2.35
N LEU A 310 -12.81 -7.52 -1.57
CA LEU A 310 -11.99 -8.73 -1.71
C LEU A 310 -12.18 -9.40 -3.07
N ILE A 311 -13.41 -9.49 -3.58
CA ILE A 311 -13.68 -10.06 -4.90
C ILE A 311 -12.91 -9.29 -5.97
N ASN A 312 -13.01 -7.96 -5.98
CA ASN A 312 -12.33 -7.14 -6.99
C ASN A 312 -10.81 -7.13 -6.81
N LEU A 313 -10.29 -7.16 -5.57
CA LEU A 313 -8.86 -7.33 -5.30
C LEU A 313 -8.34 -8.64 -5.87
N TYR A 314 -9.05 -9.75 -5.68
CA TYR A 314 -8.67 -11.05 -6.22
C TYR A 314 -8.70 -11.05 -7.75
N GLU A 315 -9.74 -10.46 -8.36
CA GLU A 315 -9.83 -10.37 -9.81
C GLU A 315 -8.67 -9.56 -10.40
N THR A 316 -8.35 -8.40 -9.84
CA THR A 316 -7.18 -7.59 -10.23
C THR A 316 -5.87 -8.35 -9.98
N PHE A 317 -5.73 -9.01 -8.84
CA PHE A 317 -4.56 -9.84 -8.54
C PHE A 317 -4.33 -10.90 -9.62
N PHE A 318 -5.37 -11.65 -10.04
CA PHE A 318 -5.18 -12.70 -11.04
C PHE A 318 -4.70 -12.18 -12.40
N ARG A 319 -5.12 -10.97 -12.80
CA ARG A 319 -4.67 -10.34 -14.04
C ARG A 319 -3.25 -9.78 -13.92
N LEU A 320 -2.94 -9.10 -12.82
CA LEU A 320 -1.61 -8.60 -12.53
C LEU A 320 -0.59 -9.71 -12.31
N GLU A 321 -1.00 -10.83 -11.71
CA GLU A 321 -0.15 -12.03 -11.54
C GLU A 321 0.26 -12.59 -12.89
N ASN A 322 -0.63 -12.61 -13.88
CA ASN A 322 -0.29 -13.06 -15.23
C ASN A 322 0.74 -12.12 -15.89
N ILE A 323 0.61 -10.81 -15.70
CA ILE A 323 1.61 -9.83 -16.18
C ILE A 323 2.94 -10.05 -15.45
N PHE A 324 2.91 -10.21 -14.14
CA PHE A 324 4.08 -10.46 -13.31
C PHE A 324 4.79 -11.77 -13.71
N ASP A 325 4.07 -12.86 -13.94
CA ASP A 325 4.66 -14.14 -14.35
C ASP A 325 5.43 -14.01 -15.67
N GLN A 326 4.84 -13.34 -16.65
CA GLN A 326 5.49 -13.07 -17.94
C GLN A 326 6.74 -12.20 -17.77
N PHE A 327 6.63 -11.13 -16.96
CA PHE A 327 7.74 -10.24 -16.65
C PHE A 327 8.86 -10.99 -15.90
N TYR A 328 8.51 -11.75 -14.88
CA TYR A 328 9.46 -12.48 -14.05
C TYR A 328 10.21 -13.55 -14.84
N ARG A 329 9.50 -14.28 -15.70
CA ARG A 329 10.09 -15.26 -16.62
C ARG A 329 11.10 -14.64 -17.58
N HIS A 330 10.89 -13.38 -17.99
CA HIS A 330 11.84 -12.66 -18.85
C HIS A 330 13.15 -12.33 -18.13
N PHE A 331 13.07 -11.98 -16.84
CA PHE A 331 14.22 -11.51 -16.05
C PHE A 331 14.94 -12.60 -15.23
N THR A 332 14.42 -13.83 -15.21
CA THR A 332 15.01 -14.90 -14.39
C THR A 332 15.38 -16.14 -15.16
N LYS A 333 16.35 -16.88 -14.61
CA LYS A 333 16.74 -18.19 -15.10
C LYS A 333 15.60 -19.19 -14.87
N LYS A 334 15.53 -20.20 -15.75
CA LYS A 334 14.46 -21.20 -15.77
C LYS A 334 14.32 -21.94 -14.44
N GLU A 335 15.42 -22.20 -13.74
CA GLU A 335 15.43 -22.91 -12.46
C GLU A 335 14.76 -22.08 -11.36
N VAL A 336 15.06 -20.78 -11.30
CA VAL A 336 14.49 -19.85 -10.33
C VAL A 336 13.00 -19.63 -10.61
N TRP A 337 12.65 -19.42 -11.89
CA TRP A 337 11.25 -19.35 -12.31
C TRP A 337 10.50 -20.66 -12.00
N GLY A 338 11.15 -21.81 -12.11
CA GLY A 338 10.58 -23.11 -11.76
C GLY A 338 10.15 -23.22 -10.29
N GLN A 339 10.90 -22.61 -9.37
CA GLN A 339 10.51 -22.55 -7.95
C GLN A 339 9.25 -21.69 -7.75
N TYR A 340 9.17 -20.55 -8.43
CA TYR A 340 7.96 -19.73 -8.46
C TYR A 340 6.78 -20.48 -9.06
N TYR A 341 6.98 -21.22 -10.15
CA TYR A 341 5.93 -22.00 -10.78
C TYR A 341 5.31 -23.04 -9.83
N LEU A 342 6.11 -23.70 -8.98
CA LEU A 342 5.61 -24.62 -7.96
C LEU A 342 4.76 -23.90 -6.90
N LEU A 343 5.20 -22.72 -6.45
CA LEU A 343 4.43 -21.85 -5.56
C LEU A 343 3.10 -21.45 -6.24
N LYS A 344 3.17 -21.02 -7.50
CA LYS A 344 2.03 -20.66 -8.36
C LYS A 344 1.00 -21.79 -8.40
N GLU A 345 1.39 -22.99 -8.80
CA GLU A 345 0.50 -24.15 -8.91
C GLU A 345 -0.22 -24.49 -7.59
N THR A 346 0.51 -24.41 -6.47
CA THR A 346 -0.03 -24.76 -5.15
C THR A 346 -1.04 -23.73 -4.67
N TYR A 347 -0.64 -22.46 -4.58
CA TYR A 347 -1.43 -21.45 -3.88
C TYR A 347 -2.43 -20.75 -4.80
N LEU A 348 -2.22 -20.69 -6.12
CA LEU A 348 -3.17 -20.06 -7.05
C LEU A 348 -4.47 -20.86 -7.13
N LYS A 349 -4.38 -22.20 -7.05
CA LYS A 349 -5.54 -23.08 -6.92
C LYS A 349 -6.34 -22.75 -5.66
N GLN A 350 -5.66 -22.56 -4.53
CA GLN A 350 -6.29 -22.17 -3.27
C GLN A 350 -6.97 -20.78 -3.39
N LEU A 351 -6.30 -19.80 -4.00
CA LEU A 351 -6.87 -18.47 -4.25
C LEU A 351 -8.13 -18.53 -5.11
N ARG A 352 -8.15 -19.37 -6.16
CA ARG A 352 -9.34 -19.55 -7.01
C ARG A 352 -10.54 -20.14 -6.24
N ILE A 353 -10.28 -21.08 -5.33
CA ILE A 353 -11.32 -21.65 -4.46
C ILE A 353 -11.85 -20.58 -3.50
N ILE A 354 -10.95 -19.82 -2.87
CA ILE A 354 -11.31 -18.71 -1.98
C ILE A 354 -12.18 -17.69 -2.72
N TYR A 355 -11.73 -17.22 -3.88
CA TYR A 355 -12.48 -16.29 -4.73
C TYR A 355 -13.88 -16.81 -5.05
N SER A 356 -13.99 -18.08 -5.47
CA SER A 356 -15.27 -18.71 -5.78
C SER A 356 -16.23 -18.72 -4.58
N ASN A 357 -15.71 -18.93 -3.37
CA ASN A 357 -16.50 -18.89 -2.14
C ASN A 357 -16.95 -17.48 -1.78
N LEU A 358 -16.10 -16.47 -1.99
CA LEU A 358 -16.44 -15.07 -1.78
C LEU A 358 -17.57 -14.63 -2.74
N VAL A 359 -17.46 -14.97 -4.02
CA VAL A 359 -18.50 -14.68 -5.03
C VAL A 359 -19.83 -15.34 -4.64
N LYS A 360 -19.82 -16.63 -4.26
CA LYS A 360 -21.03 -17.34 -3.80
C LYS A 360 -21.66 -16.69 -2.57
N ARG A 361 -20.86 -16.15 -1.65
CA ARG A 361 -21.36 -15.46 -0.46
C ARG A 361 -22.04 -14.14 -0.82
N LEU A 362 -21.50 -13.40 -1.79
CA LEU A 362 -22.11 -12.16 -2.27
C LEU A 362 -23.43 -12.44 -3.00
N THR A 363 -23.47 -13.41 -3.91
CA THR A 363 -24.68 -13.70 -4.70
C THR A 363 -25.83 -14.28 -3.89
N LYS A 364 -25.56 -15.09 -2.85
CA LYS A 364 -26.58 -15.61 -1.94
C LYS A 364 -27.32 -14.53 -1.14
N LYS A 365 -26.78 -13.31 -1.06
CA LYS A 365 -27.43 -12.18 -0.38
C LYS A 365 -28.18 -11.25 -1.34
N SER A 366 -28.01 -11.42 -2.65
CA SER A 366 -28.71 -10.64 -3.67
C SER A 366 -30.04 -11.25 -4.10
N ASN A 367 -30.36 -12.45 -3.60
CA ASN A 367 -31.67 -13.11 -3.62
C ASN A 367 -32.25 -13.07 -2.21
#